data_AF-A0A6G0XM91-F1
#
_entry.id   AF-A0A6G0XM91-F1
#
_cell.length_a   1.000
_cell.length_b   1.000
_cell.length_c   1.000
_cell.angle_alpha   90.00
_cell.angle_beta   90.00
_cell.angle_gamma   90.00
#
_symmetry.space_group_name_H-M   'P 1'
#
loop_
_entity.id
_entity.type
_entity.pdbx_description
1 polymer ?
#
loop_
_entity_poly.entity_id
_entity_poly.type
_entity_poly.pdbx_seq_one_letter_code
_entity_poly.pdbx_strand_id
1 'polypeptide(L)'
;MVKVVVSLGAMLAVATAGTLTKYPQSVITNIDTTADPCQDLYQYACGTWMKNHSDFEGQVDALSLLDLEAQSVIEKILESNEPKIGAYFKACMDTDTVEKLGVSPLSKSLALIRKAKTKKDLLQVAFHLAKHDVSGFALIGVKGDDKDATLNKTSCF
;
A
#
# COMPACT_ATOMS: atom_id res chain seq x y z
N MET A 1 23.08 0.93 66.74
CA MET A 1 22.54 -0.27 66.06
C MET A 1 21.09 0.02 65.70
N VAL A 2 20.81 0.43 64.47
CA VAL A 2 19.45 0.71 64.00
C VAL A 2 19.18 -0.25 62.84
N LYS A 3 18.30 -1.23 63.05
CA LYS A 3 17.85 -2.14 62.00
C LYS A 3 16.71 -1.45 61.26
N VAL A 4 16.99 -0.97 60.05
CA VAL A 4 15.95 -0.53 59.10
C VAL A 4 15.54 -1.76 58.29
N VAL A 5 14.33 -2.26 58.55
CA VAL A 5 13.72 -3.34 57.77
C VAL A 5 12.99 -2.68 56.61
N VAL A 6 13.57 -2.73 55.40
CA VAL A 6 12.90 -2.30 54.17
C VAL A 6 12.09 -3.49 53.67
N SER A 7 10.77 -3.44 53.84
CA SER A 7 9.85 -4.41 53.24
C SER A 7 9.78 -4.18 51.73
N LEU A 8 10.41 -5.07 50.97
CA LEU A 8 10.33 -5.10 49.50
C LEU A 8 8.98 -5.71 49.09
N GLY A 9 7.93 -4.91 49.09
CA GLY A 9 6.64 -5.28 48.50
C GLY A 9 6.70 -5.02 46.99
N ALA A 10 7.10 -6.00 46.20
CA ALA A 10 6.89 -5.95 44.75
C ALA A 10 5.38 -6.10 44.49
N MET A 11 4.69 -4.99 44.24
CA MET A 11 3.37 -5.04 43.60
C MET A 11 3.59 -5.53 42.17
N LEU A 12 3.37 -6.83 41.95
CA LEU A 12 3.05 -7.34 40.62
C LEU A 12 1.70 -6.72 40.25
N ALA A 13 1.73 -5.63 39.49
CA ALA A 13 0.57 -5.18 38.76
C ALA A 13 0.26 -6.28 37.73
N VAL A 14 -0.61 -7.22 38.11
CA VAL A 14 -1.24 -8.12 37.14
C VAL A 14 -2.18 -7.23 36.35
N ALA A 15 -1.70 -6.71 35.22
CA ALA A 15 -2.58 -6.12 34.24
C ALA A 15 -3.64 -7.17 33.91
N THR A 16 -4.89 -6.95 34.32
CA THR A 16 -6.01 -7.77 33.90
C THR A 16 -6.28 -7.42 32.44
N ALA A 17 -5.41 -7.89 31.55
CA ALA A 17 -5.74 -7.92 30.15
C ALA A 17 -7.06 -8.69 30.02
N GLY A 18 -8.04 -8.09 29.34
CA GLY A 18 -9.34 -8.72 29.12
C GLY A 18 -9.20 -10.14 28.57
N THR A 19 -10.24 -10.95 28.72
CA THR A 19 -10.20 -12.36 28.34
C THR A 19 -9.92 -12.50 26.84
N LEU A 20 -8.73 -13.01 26.49
CA LEU A 20 -8.30 -13.18 25.09
C LEU A 20 -9.24 -14.10 24.28
N THR A 21 -10.03 -14.92 24.97
CA THR A 21 -11.03 -15.84 24.41
C THR A 21 -12.14 -15.18 23.60
N LYS A 22 -12.26 -13.84 23.65
CA LYS A 22 -13.21 -13.09 22.82
C LYS A 22 -12.68 -12.74 21.43
N TYR A 23 -11.38 -12.91 21.19
CA TYR A 23 -10.76 -12.59 19.91
C TYR A 23 -10.62 -13.84 19.03
N PRO A 24 -10.63 -13.68 17.69
CA PRO A 24 -10.29 -14.76 16.78
C PRO A 24 -8.90 -15.32 17.06
N GLN A 25 -8.70 -16.62 16.80
CA GLN A 25 -7.41 -17.27 17.03
C GLN A 25 -6.26 -16.57 16.28
N SER A 26 -6.51 -16.08 15.06
CA SER A 26 -5.55 -15.33 14.25
C SER A 26 -5.07 -14.04 14.90
N VAL A 27 -5.86 -13.45 15.81
CA VAL A 27 -5.46 -12.27 16.58
C VAL A 27 -4.69 -12.69 17.83
N ILE A 28 -5.17 -13.73 18.53
CA ILE A 28 -4.54 -14.22 19.77
C ILE A 28 -3.08 -14.63 19.53
N THR A 29 -2.78 -15.25 18.39
CA THR A 29 -1.42 -15.69 18.05
C THR A 29 -0.41 -14.57 17.86
N ASN A 30 -0.87 -13.32 17.71
CA ASN A 30 -0.01 -12.16 17.46
C ASN A 30 0.31 -11.35 18.74
N ILE A 31 -0.40 -11.63 19.84
CA ILE A 31 -0.26 -10.92 21.12
C ILE A 31 0.99 -11.43 21.87
N ASP A 32 1.77 -10.51 22.43
CA ASP A 32 2.86 -10.77 23.36
C ASP A 32 2.38 -10.54 24.79
N THR A 33 1.97 -11.61 25.47
CA THR A 33 1.47 -11.55 26.84
C THR A 33 2.58 -11.30 27.88
N THR A 34 3.84 -11.19 27.46
CA THR A 34 4.96 -10.86 28.35
C THR A 34 5.15 -9.35 28.54
N ALA A 35 4.59 -8.54 27.65
CA ALA A 35 4.60 -7.08 27.76
C ALA A 35 3.44 -6.57 28.63
N ASP A 36 3.68 -5.49 29.38
CA ASP A 36 2.61 -4.81 30.12
C ASP A 36 1.82 -3.89 29.17
N PRO A 37 0.53 -4.16 28.89
CA PRO A 37 -0.26 -3.32 28.00
C PRO A 37 -0.47 -1.89 28.52
N CYS A 38 -0.30 -1.65 29.83
CA CYS A 38 -0.38 -0.31 30.41
C CYS A 38 0.90 0.52 30.18
N GLN A 39 2.01 -0.12 29.81
CA GLN A 39 3.28 0.54 29.52
C GLN A 39 3.55 0.60 28.01
N ASP A 40 3.31 -0.50 27.30
CA ASP A 40 3.51 -0.60 25.86
C ASP A 40 2.43 -1.49 25.24
N LEU A 41 1.31 -0.87 24.90
CA LEU A 41 0.19 -1.56 24.26
C LEU A 41 0.55 -2.10 22.88
N TYR A 42 1.48 -1.46 22.16
CA TYR A 42 1.87 -1.91 20.83
C TYR A 42 2.68 -3.20 20.92
N GLN A 43 3.68 -3.26 21.82
CA GLN A 43 4.41 -4.49 22.09
C GLN A 43 3.47 -5.59 22.59
N TYR A 44 2.56 -5.29 23.52
CA TYR A 44 1.59 -6.29 23.98
C TYR A 44 0.71 -6.83 22.84
N ALA A 45 0.16 -5.96 21.99
CA ALA A 45 -0.77 -6.37 20.95
C ALA A 45 -0.09 -7.04 19.74
N CYS A 46 1.14 -6.65 19.40
CA CYS A 46 1.80 -7.00 18.14
C CYS A 46 3.18 -7.66 18.31
N GLY A 47 3.70 -7.76 19.53
CA GLY A 47 5.08 -8.19 19.80
C GLY A 47 5.43 -9.57 19.27
N THR A 48 4.51 -10.54 19.39
CA THR A 48 4.70 -11.88 18.82
C THR A 48 4.68 -11.84 17.30
N TRP A 49 3.81 -11.02 16.71
CA TRP A 49 3.79 -10.84 15.25
C TRP A 49 5.10 -10.23 14.74
N MET A 50 5.60 -9.17 15.38
CA MET A 50 6.87 -8.52 15.01
C MET A 50 8.05 -9.49 15.10
N LYS A 51 8.08 -10.33 16.13
CA LYS A 51 9.10 -11.36 16.30
C LYS A 51 9.08 -12.40 15.17
N ASN A 52 7.90 -12.75 14.69
CA ASN A 52 7.72 -13.76 13.64
C ASN A 52 7.91 -13.19 12.21
N HIS A 53 7.95 -11.86 12.07
CA HIS A 53 8.02 -11.16 10.78
C HIS A 53 9.18 -10.14 10.74
N SER A 54 10.26 -10.42 11.46
CA SER A 54 11.42 -9.52 11.61
C SER A 54 12.09 -9.15 10.30
N ASP A 55 11.98 -10.01 9.29
CA ASP A 55 12.68 -9.86 8.00
C ASP A 55 12.05 -8.80 7.10
N PHE A 56 10.83 -8.36 7.42
CA PHE A 56 10.11 -7.38 6.61
C PHE A 56 10.36 -5.93 7.04
N GLU A 57 11.18 -5.66 8.06
CA GLU A 57 11.45 -4.30 8.59
C GLU A 57 10.17 -3.47 8.83
N GLY A 58 9.04 -4.12 9.17
CA GLY A 58 7.74 -3.46 9.33
C GLY A 58 7.04 -3.05 8.02
N GLN A 59 7.52 -3.49 6.85
CA GLN A 59 6.93 -3.23 5.53
C GLN A 59 5.70 -4.10 5.22
N VAL A 60 5.55 -5.22 5.91
CA VAL A 60 4.37 -6.08 5.81
C VAL A 60 3.61 -5.91 7.11
N ASP A 61 2.34 -5.55 7.06
CA ASP A 61 1.47 -5.45 8.22
C ASP A 61 0.19 -6.27 8.01
N ALA A 62 -0.78 -6.14 8.92
CA ALA A 62 -2.05 -6.85 8.80
C ALA A 62 -2.82 -6.47 7.53
N LEU A 63 -2.72 -5.22 7.05
CA LEU A 63 -3.38 -4.77 5.82
C LEU A 63 -2.71 -5.37 4.59
N SER A 64 -1.38 -5.47 4.61
CA SER A 64 -0.59 -6.11 3.55
C SER A 64 -1.00 -7.56 3.35
N LEU A 65 -1.25 -8.30 4.43
CA LEU A 65 -1.74 -9.69 4.34
C LEU A 65 -3.15 -9.77 3.76
N LEU A 66 -4.04 -8.84 4.13
CA LEU A 66 -5.38 -8.75 3.56
C LEU A 66 -5.34 -8.39 2.07
N ASP A 67 -4.46 -7.48 1.67
CA ASP A 67 -4.27 -7.10 0.28
C ASP A 67 -3.77 -8.28 -0.56
N LEU A 68 -2.84 -9.10 -0.03
CA LEU A 68 -2.37 -10.32 -0.69
C LEU A 68 -3.50 -11.36 -0.84
N GLU A 69 -4.32 -11.55 0.20
CA GLU A 69 -5.47 -12.45 0.13
C GLU A 69 -6.50 -11.96 -0.91
N ALA A 70 -6.80 -10.66 -0.90
CA ALA A 70 -7.68 -10.03 -1.88
C ALA A 70 -7.13 -10.15 -3.30
N GLN A 71 -5.82 -9.94 -3.49
CA GLN A 71 -5.17 -10.09 -4.79
C GLN A 71 -5.30 -11.52 -5.31
N SER A 72 -5.12 -12.55 -4.48
CA SER A 72 -5.31 -13.95 -4.89
C SER A 72 -6.75 -14.23 -5.36
N VAL A 73 -7.75 -13.62 -4.73
CA VAL A 73 -9.14 -13.73 -5.17
C VAL A 73 -9.34 -12.98 -6.50
N ILE A 74 -8.80 -11.77 -6.63
CA ILE A 74 -8.87 -10.97 -7.85
C ILE A 74 -8.24 -11.72 -9.02
N GLU A 75 -7.04 -12.30 -8.86
CA GLU A 75 -6.37 -13.07 -9.91
C GLU A 75 -7.25 -14.21 -10.43
N LYS A 76 -7.90 -14.98 -9.56
CA LYS A 76 -8.86 -16.03 -9.96
C LYS A 76 -10.05 -15.48 -10.76
N ILE A 77 -10.53 -14.27 -10.42
CA ILE A 77 -11.59 -13.59 -11.17
C ILE A 77 -11.06 -13.14 -12.52
N LEU A 78 -9.84 -12.60 -12.60
CA LEU A 78 -9.23 -12.12 -13.85
C LEU A 78 -8.87 -13.27 -14.82
N GLU A 79 -8.55 -14.45 -14.28
CA GLU A 79 -8.38 -15.68 -15.05
C GLU A 79 -9.69 -16.20 -15.64
N SER A 80 -10.84 -15.82 -15.05
CA SER A 80 -12.14 -16.12 -15.64
C SER A 80 -12.33 -15.35 -16.95
N ASN A 81 -13.12 -15.91 -17.88
CA ASN A 81 -13.30 -15.35 -19.24
C ASN A 81 -14.28 -14.17 -19.29
N GLU A 82 -14.22 -13.26 -18.31
CA GLU A 82 -15.04 -12.06 -18.30
C GLU A 82 -14.67 -11.11 -19.45
N PRO A 83 -15.63 -10.62 -20.24
CA PRO A 83 -15.36 -9.78 -21.40
C PRO A 83 -14.60 -8.50 -21.04
N LYS A 84 -13.62 -8.13 -21.88
CA LYS A 84 -12.68 -6.99 -21.73
C LYS A 84 -11.67 -7.12 -20.58
N ILE A 85 -12.11 -7.45 -19.36
CA ILE A 85 -11.22 -7.53 -18.20
C ILE A 85 -10.27 -8.73 -18.33
N GLY A 86 -10.78 -9.93 -18.64
CA GLY A 86 -9.93 -11.10 -18.85
C GLY A 86 -9.01 -10.97 -20.07
N ALA A 87 -9.47 -10.27 -21.13
CA ALA A 87 -8.63 -9.97 -22.29
C ALA A 87 -7.49 -8.99 -21.95
N TYR A 88 -7.78 -7.97 -21.15
CA TYR A 88 -6.79 -7.02 -20.67
C TYR A 88 -5.77 -7.69 -19.76
N PHE A 89 -6.21 -8.53 -18.81
CA PHE A 89 -5.33 -9.31 -17.95
C PHE A 89 -4.41 -10.23 -18.77
N LYS A 90 -4.97 -11.00 -19.71
CA LYS A 90 -4.17 -11.86 -20.60
C LYS A 90 -3.15 -11.09 -21.42
N ALA A 91 -3.49 -9.90 -21.90
CA ALA A 91 -2.53 -9.03 -22.60
C ALA A 91 -1.38 -8.56 -21.70
N CYS A 92 -1.65 -8.35 -20.41
CA CYS A 92 -0.62 -8.03 -19.42
C CYS A 92 0.28 -9.24 -19.09
N MET A 93 -0.30 -10.45 -19.06
CA MET A 93 0.43 -11.68 -18.71
C MET A 93 1.21 -12.30 -19.88
N ASP A 94 0.95 -11.89 -21.13
CA ASP A 94 1.67 -12.37 -22.33
C ASP A 94 3.05 -11.70 -22.45
N THR A 95 3.99 -12.12 -21.60
CA THR A 95 5.35 -11.61 -21.57
C THR A 95 6.10 -11.88 -22.87
N ASP A 96 5.82 -12.97 -23.58
CA ASP A 96 6.48 -13.29 -24.85
C ASP A 96 6.17 -12.25 -25.93
N THR A 97 4.91 -11.84 -26.04
CA THR A 97 4.51 -10.75 -26.94
C THR A 97 5.11 -9.42 -26.50
N VAL A 98 5.10 -9.11 -25.20
CA VAL A 98 5.71 -7.87 -24.65
C VAL A 98 7.19 -7.78 -25.01
N GLU A 99 7.96 -8.83 -24.74
CA GLU A 99 9.40 -8.88 -25.03
C GLU A 99 9.68 -8.80 -26.54
N LYS A 100 8.88 -9.49 -27.36
CA LYS A 100 9.00 -9.41 -28.82
C LYS A 100 8.73 -8.01 -29.37
N LEU A 101 7.76 -7.29 -28.81
CA LEU A 101 7.44 -5.92 -29.22
C LEU A 101 8.51 -4.92 -28.75
N GLY A 102 9.14 -5.18 -27.60
CA GLY A 102 10.12 -4.28 -26.99
C GLY A 102 9.60 -2.85 -26.90
N VAL A 103 10.42 -1.87 -27.29
CA VAL A 103 10.06 -0.45 -27.25
C VAL A 103 9.22 0.03 -28.44
N SER A 104 8.88 -0.85 -29.38
CA SER A 104 8.18 -0.44 -30.61
C SER A 104 6.83 0.27 -30.37
N PRO A 105 5.99 -0.11 -29.38
CA PRO A 105 4.74 0.59 -29.11
C PRO A 105 4.94 2.05 -28.65
N LEU A 106 6.10 2.38 -28.10
CA LEU A 106 6.44 3.73 -27.62
C LEU A 106 7.07 4.63 -28.70
N SER A 107 7.35 4.09 -29.88
CA SER A 107 8.11 4.76 -30.95
C SER A 107 7.59 6.15 -31.32
N LYS A 108 6.26 6.31 -31.43
CA LYS A 108 5.62 7.59 -31.77
C LYS A 108 5.86 8.65 -30.69
N SER A 109 5.64 8.29 -29.43
CA SER A 109 5.87 9.19 -28.29
C SER A 109 7.33 9.59 -28.18
N LEU A 110 8.25 8.61 -28.33
CA LEU A 110 9.69 8.86 -28.32
C LEU A 110 10.13 9.76 -29.49
N ALA A 111 9.55 9.58 -30.68
CA ALA A 111 9.84 10.43 -31.84
C ALA A 111 9.38 11.88 -31.62
N LEU A 112 8.21 12.08 -31.01
CA LEU A 112 7.72 13.42 -30.64
C LEU A 112 8.65 14.11 -29.64
N ILE A 113 9.09 13.39 -28.60
CA ILE A 113 10.07 13.90 -27.62
C ILE A 113 11.36 14.32 -28.32
N ARG A 114 11.94 13.46 -29.17
CA ARG A 114 13.22 13.75 -29.85
C ARG A 114 13.15 14.91 -30.84
N LYS A 115 11.97 15.16 -31.43
CA LYS A 115 11.78 16.24 -32.41
C LYS A 115 11.64 17.62 -31.75
N ALA A 116 11.31 17.68 -30.46
CA ALA A 116 11.10 18.94 -29.76
C ALA A 116 12.40 19.76 -29.66
N LYS A 117 12.37 21.02 -30.12
CA LYS A 117 13.52 21.93 -30.08
C LYS A 117 13.24 23.23 -29.34
N THR A 118 11.95 23.53 -29.11
CA THR A 118 11.49 24.76 -28.48
C THR A 118 10.65 24.46 -27.25
N LYS A 119 10.49 25.47 -26.38
CA LYS A 119 9.58 25.38 -25.23
C LYS A 119 8.15 25.04 -25.66
N LYS A 120 7.70 25.56 -26.81
CA LYS A 120 6.39 25.24 -27.39
C LYS A 120 6.28 23.77 -27.78
N ASP A 121 7.31 23.22 -28.41
CA ASP A 121 7.31 21.80 -28.78
C ASP A 121 7.28 20.91 -27.53
N LEU A 122 8.00 21.29 -26.48
CA LEU A 122 7.98 20.58 -25.20
C LEU A 122 6.58 20.60 -24.55
N LEU A 123 5.87 21.73 -24.59
CA LEU A 123 4.48 21.78 -24.13
C LEU A 123 3.57 20.86 -24.95
N GLN A 124 3.74 20.80 -26.27
CA GLN A 124 2.97 19.88 -27.12
C GLN A 124 3.26 18.42 -26.81
N VAL A 125 4.52 18.07 -26.56
CA VAL A 125 4.92 16.73 -26.10
C VAL A 125 4.25 16.41 -24.77
N ALA A 126 4.31 17.32 -23.79
CA ALA A 126 3.66 17.14 -22.49
C ALA A 126 2.15 16.88 -22.63
N PHE A 127 1.44 17.64 -23.46
CA PHE A 127 0.01 17.39 -23.71
C PHE A 127 -0.26 16.08 -24.45
N HIS A 128 0.63 15.65 -25.34
CA HIS A 128 0.48 14.34 -26.00
C HIS A 128 0.62 13.20 -25.00
N LEU A 129 1.63 13.27 -24.13
CA LEU A 129 1.90 12.28 -23.08
C LEU A 129 0.79 12.25 -22.02
N ALA A 130 0.23 13.40 -21.66
CA ALA A 130 -0.88 13.49 -20.71
C ALA A 130 -2.13 12.70 -21.15
N LYS A 131 -2.33 12.46 -22.47
CA LYS A 131 -3.42 11.59 -22.96
C LYS A 131 -3.21 10.11 -22.66
N HIS A 132 -2.01 9.75 -22.24
CA HIS A 132 -1.59 8.40 -21.86
C HIS A 132 -1.24 8.33 -20.36
N ASP A 133 -1.77 9.27 -19.56
CA ASP A 133 -1.52 9.40 -18.13
C ASP A 133 -0.03 9.58 -17.76
N VAL A 134 0.80 9.98 -18.73
CA VAL A 134 2.20 10.35 -18.49
C VAL A 134 2.27 11.86 -18.26
N SER A 135 2.54 12.22 -17.02
CA SER A 135 2.63 13.63 -16.61
C SER A 135 3.83 14.33 -17.22
N GLY A 136 3.60 15.54 -17.73
CA GLY A 136 4.66 16.41 -18.25
C GLY A 136 5.17 17.35 -17.18
N PHE A 137 4.87 18.64 -17.34
CA PHE A 137 5.33 19.69 -16.42
C PHE A 137 4.41 19.92 -15.22
N ALA A 138 3.21 19.36 -15.25
CA ALA A 138 2.24 19.44 -14.18
C ALA A 138 1.31 18.22 -14.24
N LEU A 139 0.79 17.85 -13.08
CA LEU A 139 -0.29 16.87 -12.96
C LEU A 139 -1.61 17.60 -13.22
N ILE A 140 -2.15 17.45 -14.43
CA ILE A 140 -3.43 18.05 -14.81
C ILE A 140 -4.52 17.02 -14.57
N GLY A 141 -5.46 17.37 -13.69
CA GLY A 141 -6.61 16.53 -13.38
C GLY A 141 -7.90 17.33 -13.27
N VAL A 142 -8.99 16.61 -13.06
CA VAL A 142 -10.29 17.19 -12.72
C VAL A 142 -10.66 16.70 -11.34
N LYS A 143 -10.97 17.63 -10.43
CA LYS A 143 -11.45 17.33 -9.08
C LYS A 143 -12.69 18.15 -8.75
N GLY A 144 -13.42 17.77 -7.70
CA GLY A 144 -14.51 18.58 -7.18
C GLY A 144 -14.04 19.98 -6.76
N ASP A 145 -14.87 21.00 -6.94
CA ASP A 145 -14.53 22.34 -6.47
C ASP A 145 -14.67 22.43 -4.95
N ASP A 146 -13.55 22.70 -4.27
CA ASP A 146 -13.47 22.93 -2.82
C ASP A 146 -14.47 24.01 -2.31
N LYS A 147 -14.96 24.92 -3.18
CA LYS A 147 -15.96 25.94 -2.83
C LYS A 147 -17.39 25.59 -3.23
N ASP A 148 -17.57 24.66 -4.15
CA ASP A 148 -18.88 24.22 -4.65
C ASP A 148 -18.82 22.75 -5.06
N ALA A 149 -19.31 21.87 -4.18
CA ALA A 149 -19.28 20.43 -4.39
C ALA A 149 -20.15 19.95 -5.56
N THR A 150 -20.95 20.83 -6.18
CA THR A 150 -21.73 20.50 -7.38
C THR A 150 -20.96 20.71 -8.68
N LEU A 151 -19.79 21.34 -8.60
CA LEU A 151 -18.94 21.66 -9.75
C LEU A 151 -17.64 20.86 -9.73
N ASN A 152 -17.10 20.68 -10.93
CA ASN A 152 -15.74 20.22 -11.13
C ASN A 152 -14.84 21.40 -11.48
N LYS A 153 -13.57 21.32 -11.08
CA LYS A 153 -12.53 22.24 -11.50
C LYS A 153 -11.30 21.51 -12.00
N THR A 154 -10.56 22.17 -12.88
CA THR A 154 -9.23 21.72 -13.27
C THR A 154 -8.27 21.95 -12.11
N SER A 155 -7.53 20.91 -11.73
CA SER A 155 -6.41 20.97 -10.80
C SER A 155 -5.10 20.80 -11.55
N CYS A 156 -4.09 21.56 -11.13
CA CYS A 156 -2.73 21.51 -11.62
C CYS A 156 -1.83 21.40 -10.38
N PHE A 157 -1.17 20.24 -10.20
CA PHE A 157 -0.22 20.00 -9.11
C PHE A 157 1.22 20.03 -9.62
#